data_AF-A0AAV2R8W8-F1
#
_entry.id   AF-A0AAV2R8W8-F1
#
_cell.length_a   1.000
_cell.length_b   1.000
_cell.length_c   1.000
_cell.angle_alpha   90.00
_cell.angle_beta   90.00
_cell.angle_gamma   90.00
#
_symmetry.space_group_name_H-M   'P 1'
#
loop_
_entity.id
_entity.type
_entity.pdbx_description
1 polymer ?
#
loop_
_entity_poly.entity_id
_entity_poly.type
_entity_poly.pdbx_seq_one_letter_code
_entity_poly.pdbx_strand_id
1 'polypeptide(L)'
;VFVPANAPVGIWRLDVCSGLQDRNEDPYMYVYSDETDAYILFNPWCKDDPTYMDDEDKRYEYVMNDKGKVYMGAYKSRHGRPWAFGQFDDVVLPVACYIMELSSICDTERG
;
A
#
# COMPACT_ATOMS: atom_id res chain seq x y z
N VAL A 1 -3.51 9.60 14.20
CA VAL A 1 -4.28 9.15 13.02
C VAL A 1 -4.37 7.63 13.09
N PHE A 2 -5.56 7.06 13.01
CA PHE A 2 -5.79 5.61 12.97
C PHE A 2 -6.31 5.26 11.57
N VAL A 3 -5.69 4.28 10.93
CA VAL A 3 -6.12 3.74 9.63
C VAL A 3 -6.68 2.34 9.88
N PRO A 4 -7.95 2.06 9.54
CA PRO A 4 -8.53 0.74 9.76
C PRO A 4 -7.92 -0.30 8.81
N ALA A 5 -7.93 -1.57 9.20
CA ALA A 5 -7.30 -2.66 8.41
C ALA A 5 -7.99 -2.94 7.07
N ASN A 6 -9.22 -2.44 6.87
CA ASN A 6 -9.97 -2.51 5.62
C ASN A 6 -9.93 -1.19 4.83
N ALA A 7 -9.01 -0.28 5.16
CA ALA A 7 -8.82 0.93 4.37
C ALA A 7 -8.38 0.56 2.94
N PRO A 8 -8.96 1.20 1.91
CA PRO A 8 -8.51 0.97 0.54
C PRO A 8 -7.03 1.29 0.33
N VAL A 9 -6.35 0.40 -0.39
CA VAL A 9 -4.95 0.54 -0.77
C VAL A 9 -4.81 1.52 -1.93
N GLY A 10 -3.89 2.46 -1.80
CA GLY A 10 -3.64 3.46 -2.83
C GLY A 10 -3.02 4.74 -2.31
N ILE A 11 -3.14 5.79 -3.12
CA ILE A 11 -2.65 7.13 -2.83
C ILE A 11 -3.77 7.93 -2.14
N TRP A 12 -3.44 8.56 -1.03
CA TRP A 12 -4.33 9.35 -0.21
C TRP A 12 -3.78 10.76 -0.04
N ARG A 13 -4.69 11.74 -0.06
CA ARG A 13 -4.38 13.13 0.27
C ARG A 13 -4.90 13.47 1.65
N LEU A 14 -4.07 14.12 2.46
CA LEU A 14 -4.44 14.56 3.79
C LEU A 14 -4.83 16.04 3.78
N ASP A 15 -6.07 16.30 4.20
CA ASP A 15 -6.58 17.64 4.46
C ASP A 15 -6.87 17.81 5.96
N VAL A 16 -6.33 18.88 6.55
CA VAL A 16 -6.58 19.27 7.94
C VAL A 16 -7.58 20.41 7.97
N CYS A 17 -8.81 20.09 8.34
CA CYS A 17 -9.87 21.07 8.53
C CYS A 17 -9.89 21.56 9.99
N SER A 18 -9.76 22.87 10.20
CA SER A 18 -9.85 23.51 11.50
C SER A 18 -10.95 24.56 11.54
N GLY A 19 -11.67 24.61 12.65
CA GLY A 19 -12.76 25.56 12.88
C GLY A 19 -12.93 25.84 14.37
N LEU A 20 -13.48 27.01 14.70
CA LEU A 20 -13.77 27.38 16.09
C LEU A 20 -15.10 26.78 16.52
N GLN A 21 -15.11 26.10 17.66
CA GLN A 21 -16.29 25.36 18.17
C GLN A 21 -17.43 26.28 18.65
N ASP A 22 -17.13 27.54 18.99
CA ASP A 22 -17.98 28.39 19.84
C ASP A 22 -18.63 29.59 19.11
N ARG A 23 -18.75 29.53 17.78
CA ARG A 23 -19.54 30.50 17.02
C ARG A 23 -20.49 29.77 16.09
N ASN A 24 -21.78 29.91 16.38
CA ASN A 24 -22.90 29.42 15.57
C ASN A 24 -22.86 29.91 14.10
N GLU A 25 -21.92 30.77 13.69
CA GLU A 25 -21.89 31.43 12.39
C GLU A 25 -20.46 31.80 11.95
N ASP A 26 -19.46 30.92 12.09
CA ASP A 26 -18.19 31.11 11.35
C ASP A 26 -18.22 30.27 10.06
N PRO A 27 -18.51 30.85 8.88
CA PRO A 27 -18.57 30.11 7.62
C PRO A 27 -17.18 29.70 7.07
N TYR A 28 -16.11 30.09 7.76
CA TYR A 28 -14.73 29.87 7.31
C TYR A 28 -14.12 28.66 8.04
N MET A 29 -14.28 27.48 7.44
CA MET A 29 -13.45 26.33 7.74
C MET A 29 -12.08 26.55 7.11
N TYR A 30 -11.02 26.60 7.93
CA TYR A 30 -9.65 26.65 7.40
C TYR A 30 -9.22 25.23 7.04
N VAL A 31 -9.06 24.97 5.75
CA VAL A 31 -8.53 23.70 5.23
C VAL A 31 -7.07 23.90 4.89
N TYR A 32 -6.20 23.18 5.58
CA TYR A 32 -4.81 23.01 5.19
C TYR A 32 -4.67 21.70 4.44
N SER A 33 -4.41 21.78 3.14
CA SER A 33 -4.12 20.62 2.31
C SER A 33 -2.62 20.39 2.27
N ASP A 34 -2.18 19.22 2.70
CA ASP A 34 -0.80 18.79 2.52
C ASP A 34 -0.57 18.43 1.04
N GLU A 35 0.62 18.70 0.53
CA GLU A 35 1.03 18.32 -0.84
C GLU A 35 1.71 16.95 -0.88
N THR A 36 1.95 16.33 0.28
CA THR A 36 2.57 15.02 0.38
C THR A 36 1.54 13.92 0.12
N ASP A 37 1.84 13.05 -0.83
CA ASP A 37 1.09 11.83 -1.07
C ASP A 37 1.30 10.84 0.08
N ALA A 38 0.21 10.38 0.68
CA ALA A 38 0.23 9.30 1.66
C ALA A 38 -0.13 7.98 0.98
N TYR A 39 0.75 7.00 1.04
CA TYR A 39 0.49 5.66 0.51
C TYR A 39 -0.02 4.76 1.62
N ILE A 40 -1.24 4.23 1.46
CA ILE A 40 -1.79 3.20 2.34
C ILE A 40 -1.67 1.88 1.60
N LEU A 41 -1.01 0.90 2.23
CA LEU A 41 -0.73 -0.43 1.68
C LEU A 41 -1.34 -1.50 2.59
N PHE A 42 -1.45 -2.73 2.07
CA PHE A 42 -1.74 -3.91 2.88
C PHE A 42 -0.74 -4.06 4.03
N ASN A 43 -1.21 -4.58 5.17
CA ASN A 43 -0.41 -4.73 6.38
C ASN A 43 -0.38 -6.17 6.90
N PRO A 44 0.59 -6.98 6.44
CA PRO A 44 0.79 -8.36 6.91
C PRO A 44 1.12 -8.51 8.41
N TRP A 45 1.41 -7.42 9.14
CA TRP A 45 1.67 -7.45 10.58
C TRP A 45 0.39 -7.24 11.42
N CYS A 46 -0.68 -6.74 10.82
CA CYS A 46 -1.94 -6.48 11.50
C CYS A 46 -2.83 -7.71 11.47
N LYS A 47 -3.27 -8.20 12.63
CA LYS A 47 -4.12 -9.41 12.73
C LYS A 47 -5.49 -9.28 12.06
N ASP A 48 -5.99 -8.05 11.97
CA ASP A 48 -7.30 -7.74 11.39
C ASP A 48 -7.22 -7.49 9.88
N ASP A 49 -6.01 -7.50 9.29
CA ASP A 49 -5.79 -7.32 7.85
C ASP A 49 -5.94 -8.67 7.13
N PRO A 50 -6.61 -8.72 5.96
CA PRO A 50 -6.76 -9.95 5.19
C PRO A 50 -5.43 -10.60 4.77
N THR A 51 -4.33 -9.83 4.75
CA THR A 51 -2.99 -10.29 4.40
C THR A 51 -2.13 -10.69 5.61
N TYR A 52 -2.73 -10.77 6.81
CA TYR A 52 -2.01 -11.11 8.04
C TYR A 52 -1.22 -12.41 7.92
N MET A 53 0.02 -12.37 8.42
CA MET A 53 0.88 -13.53 8.54
C MET A 53 1.55 -13.53 9.91
N ASP A 54 1.38 -14.62 10.66
CA ASP A 54 1.88 -14.76 12.03
C ASP A 54 3.40 -14.92 12.08
N ASP A 55 3.92 -15.74 11.16
CA ASP A 55 5.31 -16.10 11.03
C ASP A 55 6.15 -14.92 10.50
N GLU A 56 7.14 -14.51 11.28
CA GLU A 56 8.05 -13.40 10.94
C GLU A 56 8.98 -13.74 9.78
N ASP A 57 9.48 -14.98 9.71
CA ASP A 57 10.40 -15.42 8.67
C ASP A 57 9.68 -15.44 7.31
N LYS A 58 8.41 -15.85 7.30
CA LYS A 58 7.59 -15.82 6.07
C LYS A 58 7.24 -14.40 5.64
N ARG A 59 6.96 -13.48 6.57
CA ARG A 59 6.77 -12.06 6.23
C ARG A 59 8.03 -11.48 5.62
N TYR A 60 9.19 -11.82 6.19
CA TYR A 60 10.46 -11.39 5.62
C TYR A 60 10.64 -11.93 4.20
N GLU A 61 10.42 -13.23 3.97
CA GLU A 61 10.60 -13.84 2.65
C GLU A 61 9.58 -13.37 1.60
N TYR A 62 8.30 -13.22 1.96
CA TYR A 62 7.23 -12.95 0.98
C TYR A 62 6.93 -11.47 0.78
N VAL A 63 7.35 -10.60 1.70
CA VAL A 63 7.06 -9.16 1.63
C VAL A 63 8.35 -8.34 1.54
N MET A 64 9.29 -8.60 2.44
CA MET A 64 10.49 -7.77 2.58
C MET A 64 11.66 -8.19 1.69
N ASN A 65 11.68 -9.44 1.21
CA ASN A 65 12.75 -9.91 0.34
C ASN A 65 12.52 -9.40 -1.09
N ASP A 66 13.40 -8.52 -1.55
CA ASP A 66 13.34 -7.90 -2.88
C ASP A 66 14.01 -8.73 -3.98
N LYS A 67 14.51 -9.91 -3.62
CA LYS A 67 15.24 -10.81 -4.50
C LYS A 67 14.71 -12.22 -4.35
N GLY A 68 14.61 -12.92 -5.47
CA GLY A 68 14.08 -14.26 -5.49
C GLY A 68 14.75 -15.15 -6.50
N LYS A 69 14.12 -16.30 -6.69
CA LYS A 69 14.53 -17.31 -7.64
C LYS A 69 13.32 -17.86 -8.37
N VAL A 70 13.32 -17.72 -9.68
CA VAL A 70 12.29 -18.30 -10.54
C VAL A 70 12.78 -19.66 -11.04
N TYR A 71 12.10 -20.71 -10.62
CA TYR A 71 12.41 -22.07 -11.06
C TYR A 71 11.83 -22.32 -12.44
N MET A 72 12.68 -22.81 -13.35
CA MET A 72 12.33 -23.07 -14.74
C MET A 72 12.90 -24.41 -15.22
N GLY A 73 12.46 -24.83 -16.40
CA GLY A 73 12.90 -26.06 -17.04
C GLY A 73 11.93 -27.22 -16.86
N ALA A 74 12.22 -28.34 -17.52
CA ALA A 74 11.41 -29.56 -17.41
C ALA A 74 11.57 -30.18 -16.01
N TYR A 75 10.61 -31.02 -15.61
CA TYR A 75 10.59 -31.66 -14.29
C TYR A 75 11.93 -32.31 -13.89
N LYS A 76 12.63 -32.94 -14.84
CA LYS A 76 13.92 -33.65 -14.66
C LYS A 76 15.16 -32.76 -14.78
N SER A 77 15.01 -31.50 -15.22
CA SER A 77 16.09 -30.54 -15.42
C SER A 77 15.65 -29.16 -14.94
N ARG A 78 15.26 -29.08 -13.67
CA ARG A 78 14.88 -27.82 -13.03
C ARG A 78 16.14 -27.04 -12.64
N HIS A 79 16.16 -25.77 -13.00
CA HIS A 79 17.19 -24.83 -12.59
C HIS A 79 16.54 -23.51 -12.21
N GLY A 80 17.04 -22.89 -11.14
CA GLY A 80 16.55 -21.61 -10.66
C GLY A 80 17.35 -20.46 -11.26
N ARG A 81 16.66 -19.47 -11.82
CA ARG A 81 17.28 -18.20 -12.20
C ARG A 81 17.08 -17.17 -11.09
N PRO A 82 18.13 -16.44 -10.69
CA PRO A 82 17.97 -15.30 -9.80
C PRO A 82 17.05 -14.27 -10.46
N TRP A 83 16.24 -13.59 -9.65
CA TRP A 83 15.35 -12.53 -10.09
C TRP A 83 15.40 -11.38 -9.07
N ALA A 84 15.54 -10.16 -9.55
CA ALA A 84 15.37 -8.97 -8.72
C ALA A 84 13.92 -8.52 -8.88
N PHE A 85 13.15 -8.58 -7.79
CA PHE A 85 11.80 -8.03 -7.75
C PHE A 85 11.86 -6.50 -7.67
N GLY A 86 12.76 -5.98 -6.82
CA GLY A 86 13.06 -4.55 -6.75
C GLY A 86 11.86 -3.69 -6.32
N GLN A 87 10.91 -4.25 -5.56
CA GLN A 87 9.66 -3.56 -5.21
C GLN A 87 9.85 -2.27 -4.38
N PHE A 88 11.03 -2.09 -3.79
CA PHE A 88 11.38 -0.90 -3.00
C PHE A 88 12.19 0.14 -3.80
N ASP A 89 12.43 -0.09 -5.09
CA ASP A 89 13.05 0.92 -5.95
C ASP A 89 12.08 2.10 -6.14
N ASP A 90 12.61 3.32 -6.15
CA ASP A 90 11.86 4.59 -6.06
C ASP A 90 10.66 4.72 -7.02
N VAL A 91 10.77 4.10 -8.20
CA VAL A 91 9.75 4.21 -9.26
C VAL A 91 8.64 3.17 -9.15
N VAL A 92 8.86 2.07 -8.41
CA VAL A 92 8.00 0.89 -8.51
C VAL A 92 6.66 1.11 -7.83
N LEU A 93 6.64 1.70 -6.64
CA LEU A 93 5.39 1.98 -5.92
C LEU A 93 4.48 2.97 -6.68
N PRO A 94 4.97 4.14 -7.16
CA PRO A 94 4.15 5.03 -7.99
C PRO A 94 3.62 4.36 -9.26
N VAL A 95 4.44 3.53 -9.93
CA VAL A 95 4.03 2.79 -11.13
C VAL A 95 2.97 1.73 -10.80
N ALA A 96 3.08 1.02 -9.67
CA ALA A 96 2.09 0.05 -9.23
C ALA A 96 0.73 0.73 -8.97
N CYS A 97 0.73 1.89 -8.30
CA CYS A 97 -0.47 2.70 -8.12
C CYS A 97 -1.06 3.16 -9.45
N TYR A 98 -0.22 3.65 -10.37
CA TYR A 98 -0.65 4.06 -11.71
C TYR A 98 -1.30 2.91 -12.51
N ILE A 99 -0.74 1.69 -12.43
CA ILE A 99 -1.33 0.50 -13.06
C ILE A 99 -2.71 0.19 -12.46
N MET A 100 -2.90 0.38 -11.15
CA MET A 100 -4.21 0.21 -10.50
C MET A 100 -5.21 1.27 -10.97
N GLU A 101 -4.80 2.53 -11.15
CA GLU A 101 -5.66 3.59 -11.69
C GLU A 101 -6.08 3.34 -13.14
N LEU A 102 -5.20 2.72 -13.93
CA LEU A 102 -5.53 2.30 -15.29
C LEU A 102 -6.46 1.09 -15.34
N SER A 103 -6.59 0.36 -14.23
CA SER A 103 -7.49 -0.77 -14.13
C SER A 103 -8.94 -0.29 -13.96
N SER A 104 -9.90 -1.15 -14.30
CA SER A 104 -11.34 -0.85 -14.09
C SER A 104 -11.80 -1.13 -12.64
N ILE A 105 -10.87 -1.21 -11.68
CA ILE A 105 -11.18 -1.49 -10.27
C ILE A 105 -11.48 -0.18 -9.57
N CYS A 106 -12.66 -0.09 -8.97
CA CYS A 106 -13.05 1.06 -8.18
C CYS A 106 -12.14 1.21 -6.96
N ASP A 107 -11.80 2.44 -6.57
CA ASP A 107 -10.88 2.69 -5.45
C ASP A 107 -11.35 2.03 -4.16
N THR A 108 -12.67 1.99 -3.90
CA THR A 108 -13.24 1.36 -2.70
C THR A 108 -13.12 -0.17 -2.67
N GLU A 109 -12.77 -0.79 -3.81
CA GLU A 109 -12.62 -2.25 -3.94
C GLU A 109 -11.16 -2.69 -3.90
N ARG A 110 -10.21 -1.75 -3.73
CA ARG A 110 -8.77 -2.04 -3.65
C ARG A 110 -8.36 -2.46 -2.23
N GLY A 111 -8.98 -3.49 -1.68
CA GLY A 111 -8.71 -3.97 -0.32
C GLY A 111 -9.77 -4.94 0.21
#